data_AF-A0AAU8W6X6-F1
#
_entry.id   AF-A0AAU8W6X6-F1
#
_cell.length_a   1.000
_cell.length_b   1.000
_cell.length_c   1.000
_cell.angle_alpha   90.00
_cell.angle_beta   90.00
_cell.angle_gamma   90.00
#
_symmetry.space_group_name_H-M   'P 1'
#
loop_
_entity.id
_entity.type
_entity.pdbx_description
1 polymer ?
#
loop_
_entity_poly.entity_id
_entity_poly.type
_entity_poly.pdbx_seq_one_letter_code
_entity_poly.pdbx_strand_id
1 'polypeptide(L)'
;MHSSLGLPYPAGHWFYSLHDLLDNPVFMASFFAFWGATVYLLLGIIYRKFNISETVEMVVIALLMILMTLSFYLCAILKASF
;
A
#
# COMPACT_ATOMS: atom_id res chain seq x y z
N MET A 1 8.55 -13.31 21.55
CA MET A 1 9.92 -13.86 21.40
C MET A 1 10.88 -12.91 22.11
N HIS A 2 11.51 -13.37 23.19
CA HIS A 2 12.47 -12.62 24.00
C HIS A 2 13.87 -12.80 23.39
N SER A 3 14.61 -11.71 23.17
CA SER A 3 16.00 -11.75 22.71
C SER A 3 16.90 -12.33 23.81
N SER A 4 17.65 -13.39 23.50
CA SER A 4 18.47 -14.15 24.46
C SER A 4 19.84 -13.53 24.77
N LEU A 5 20.13 -12.31 24.29
CA LEU A 5 21.51 -11.78 24.34
C LEU A 5 21.65 -10.36 24.90
N GLY A 6 20.59 -9.69 25.38
CA GLY A 6 20.70 -8.40 26.05
C GLY A 6 21.32 -7.25 25.22
N LEU A 7 21.58 -7.47 23.93
CA LEU A 7 22.06 -6.46 23.00
C LEU A 7 20.89 -5.55 22.59
N PRO A 8 21.11 -4.24 22.41
CA PRO A 8 20.09 -3.35 21.87
C PRO A 8 19.62 -3.93 20.53
N TYR A 9 18.30 -3.95 20.31
CA TYR A 9 17.72 -4.36 19.03
C TYR A 9 18.49 -3.66 17.90
N PRO A 10 19.06 -4.39 16.91
CA PRO A 10 19.82 -3.76 15.86
C PRO A 10 18.91 -2.72 15.18
N ALA A 11 19.41 -1.49 15.09
CA ALA A 11 18.74 -0.44 14.34
C ALA A 11 18.46 -0.99 12.92
N GLY A 12 17.19 -1.07 12.54
CA GLY A 12 16.78 -1.71 11.28
C GLY A 12 16.10 -3.08 11.41
N HIS A 13 15.80 -3.61 12.61
CA HIS A 13 14.96 -4.82 12.73
C HIS A 13 13.59 -4.63 12.07
N TRP A 14 13.02 -3.42 12.15
CA TRP A 14 11.78 -3.08 11.44
C TRP A 14 11.92 -3.23 9.92
N PHE A 15 13.11 -2.99 9.36
CA PHE A 15 13.40 -3.10 7.94
C PHE A 15 13.42 -4.56 7.49
N TYR A 16 14.05 -5.45 8.27
CA TYR A 16 14.00 -6.89 7.99
C TYR A 16 12.59 -7.47 8.11
N SER A 17 11.83 -7.09 9.15
CA SER A 17 10.43 -7.51 9.28
C SER A 17 9.54 -6.97 8.14
N LEU A 18 9.83 -5.77 7.65
CA LEU A 18 9.16 -5.19 6.48
C LEU A 18 9.50 -5.98 5.22
N HIS A 19 10.75 -6.41 5.06
CA HIS A 19 11.18 -7.22 3.93
C HIS A 19 10.50 -8.60 3.93
N ASP A 20 10.50 -9.30 5.06
CA ASP A 20 9.81 -10.59 5.22
C ASP A 20 8.32 -10.47 4.91
N LEU A 21 7.71 -9.33 5.28
CA LEU A 21 6.31 -9.04 4.95
C LEU A 21 6.11 -8.83 3.45
N LEU A 22 7.03 -8.12 2.77
CA LEU A 22 6.95 -7.86 1.33
C LEU A 22 7.23 -9.11 0.47
N ASP A 23 8.03 -10.05 0.98
CA ASP A 23 8.24 -11.36 0.34
C ASP A 23 7.11 -12.35 0.59
N ASN A 24 6.20 -12.05 1.53
CA ASN A 24 5.06 -12.89 1.78
C ASN A 24 4.05 -12.79 0.61
N PRO A 25 3.78 -13.88 -0.13
CA PRO A 25 2.88 -13.85 -1.28
C PRO A 25 1.43 -13.56 -0.88
N VAL A 26 1.02 -13.93 0.33
CA VAL A 26 -0.32 -13.63 0.87
C VAL A 26 -0.46 -12.14 1.14
N PHE A 27 0.59 -11.48 1.64
CA PHE A 27 0.60 -10.03 1.81
C PHE A 27 0.46 -9.32 0.47
N MET A 28 1.27 -9.70 -0.54
CA MET A 28 1.18 -9.11 -1.88
C MET A 28 -0.20 -9.32 -2.51
N ALA A 29 -0.75 -10.53 -2.44
CA ALA A 29 -2.10 -10.81 -2.94
C ALA A 29 -3.17 -9.97 -2.21
N SER A 30 -3.05 -9.83 -0.88
CA SER A 30 -3.96 -9.02 -0.08
C SER A 30 -3.83 -7.53 -0.41
N PHE A 31 -2.62 -7.05 -0.70
CA PHE A 31 -2.35 -5.68 -1.12
C PHE A 31 -2.98 -5.35 -2.47
N PHE A 32 -2.87 -6.27 -3.45
CA PHE A 32 -3.58 -6.13 -4.73
C PHE A 32 -5.10 -6.16 -4.55
N ALA A 33 -5.62 -7.08 -3.73
CA ALA A 33 -7.05 -7.17 -3.43
C ALA A 33 -7.58 -5.90 -2.74
N PHE A 34 -6.80 -5.32 -1.82
CA PHE A 34 -7.12 -4.06 -1.16
C PHE A 34 -7.27 -2.91 -2.16
N TRP A 35 -6.33 -2.77 -3.11
CA TRP A 35 -6.42 -1.75 -4.14
C TRP A 35 -7.60 -1.96 -5.08
N GLY A 36 -7.83 -3.20 -5.52
CA GLY A 36 -8.98 -3.54 -6.35
C GLY A 36 -10.32 -3.21 -5.67
N ALA A 37 -10.48 -3.58 -4.39
CA ALA A 37 -11.67 -3.26 -3.61
C ALA A 37 -11.84 -1.75 -3.39
N THR A 38 -10.76 -1.05 -3.07
CA THR A 38 -10.76 0.40 -2.85
C THR A 38 -11.20 1.16 -4.10
N VAL A 39 -10.63 0.82 -5.27
CA VAL A 39 -11.00 1.43 -6.55
C VAL A 39 -12.47 1.15 -6.88
N TYR A 40 -12.92 -0.10 -6.74
CA TYR A 40 -14.31 -0.48 -7.01
C TYR A 40 -15.30 0.29 -6.12
N LEU A 41 -15.03 0.37 -4.82
CA LEU A 41 -15.90 1.08 -3.87
C LEU A 41 -15.90 2.59 -4.13
N LEU A 42 -14.74 3.20 -4.37
CA LEU A 42 -14.65 4.64 -4.60
C LEU A 42 -15.33 5.06 -5.90
N LEU A 43 -15.10 4.32 -6.99
CA LEU A 43 -15.83 4.54 -8.25
C LEU A 43 -17.34 4.35 -8.05
N GLY A 44 -17.74 3.29 -7.34
CA GLY A 44 -19.16 3.04 -7.04
C GLY A 44 -19.82 4.18 -6.25
N ILE A 45 -19.10 4.80 -5.32
CA ILE A 45 -19.58 5.96 -4.54
C ILE A 45 -19.68 7.21 -5.41
N ILE A 46 -18.65 7.50 -6.20
CA ILE A 46 -18.60 8.65 -7.10
C ILE A 46 -19.78 8.57 -8.09
N TYR A 47 -19.94 7.43 -8.76
CA TYR A 47 -21.01 7.23 -9.73
C TYR A 47 -22.43 7.22 -9.13
N ARG A 48 -22.61 6.73 -7.89
CA ARG A 48 -23.95 6.62 -7.30
C ARG A 48 -24.44 7.86 -6.56
N LYS A 49 -23.55 8.64 -5.96
CA LYS A 49 -23.94 9.46 -4.79
C LYS A 49 -23.63 10.94 -4.90
N PHE A 50 -23.01 11.37 -5.98
CA PHE A 50 -22.43 12.69 -6.02
C PHE A 50 -22.72 13.37 -7.34
N ASN A 51 -23.58 14.40 -7.29
CA ASN A 51 -23.66 15.42 -8.34
C ASN A 51 -22.42 16.35 -8.23
N ILE A 52 -21.24 15.74 -8.19
CA ILE A 52 -19.95 16.43 -8.10
C ILE A 52 -19.57 16.86 -9.51
N SER A 53 -18.92 18.02 -9.63
CA SER A 53 -18.37 18.49 -10.90
C SER A 53 -17.41 17.45 -11.49
N GLU A 54 -17.52 17.18 -12.80
CA GLU A 54 -16.64 16.28 -13.55
C GLU A 54 -15.15 16.55 -13.27
N THR A 55 -14.77 17.81 -13.08
CA THR A 55 -13.41 18.22 -12.73
C THR A 55 -12.93 17.62 -11.40
N VAL A 56 -13.79 17.61 -10.38
CA VAL A 56 -13.44 17.09 -9.06
C VAL A 56 -13.38 15.56 -9.08
N GLU A 57 -14.25 14.90 -9.84
CA GLU A 57 -14.16 13.46 -10.09
C GLU A 57 -12.81 13.09 -10.72
N MET A 58 -12.41 13.79 -11.78
CA MET A 58 -11.11 13.56 -12.42
C MET A 58 -9.92 13.80 -11.47
N VAL A 59 -9.99 14.82 -10.61
CA VAL A 59 -8.94 15.09 -9.60
C VAL A 59 -8.87 13.95 -8.57
N VAL A 60 -10.00 13.46 -8.08
CA VAL A 60 -10.03 12.36 -7.11
C VAL A 60 -9.47 11.08 -7.73
N ILE A 61 -9.83 10.76 -8.97
CA ILE A 61 -9.29 9.62 -9.71
C ILE A 61 -7.78 9.77 -9.92
N ALA A 62 -7.30 10.96 -10.30
CA ALA A 62 -5.88 11.22 -10.49
C ALA A 62 -5.08 11.03 -9.18
N LEU A 63 -5.59 11.55 -8.06
CA LEU A 63 -4.97 11.36 -6.74
C LEU A 63 -4.93 9.89 -6.31
N LEU A 64 -6.02 9.14 -6.59
CA LEU A 64 -6.07 7.69 -6.37
C LEU A 64 -4.99 6.94 -7.16
N MET A 65 -4.85 7.26 -8.45
CA MET A 65 -3.85 6.64 -9.31
C MET A 65 -2.43 6.97 -8.86
N ILE A 66 -2.16 8.20 -8.41
CA ILE A 66 -0.88 8.60 -7.84
C ILE A 66 -0.60 7.82 -6.56
N LEU A 67 -1.56 7.77 -5.63
CA LEU A 67 -1.39 7.06 -4.36
C LEU A 67 -1.12 5.56 -4.58
N MET A 68 -1.87 4.95 -5.50
CA MET A 68 -1.69 3.56 -5.89
C MET A 68 -0.28 3.34 -6.46
N THR A 69 0.13 4.15 -7.43
CA THR A 69 1.46 4.05 -8.05
C THR A 69 2.59 4.22 -7.02
N LEU A 70 2.48 5.22 -6.13
CA LEU A 70 3.46 5.44 -5.07
C LEU A 70 3.54 4.25 -4.11
N SER A 71 2.40 3.64 -3.77
CA SER A 71 2.38 2.48 -2.88
C SER A 71 3.05 1.25 -3.51
N PHE A 72 2.83 1.00 -4.81
CA PHE A 72 3.51 -0.05 -5.56
C PHE A 72 5.01 0.24 -5.71
N TYR A 73 5.36 1.49 -6.02
CA TYR A 73 6.74 1.92 -6.16
C TYR A 73 7.52 1.80 -4.86
N LEU A 74 6.90 2.15 -3.73
CA LEU A 74 7.49 1.96 -2.40
C LEU A 74 7.72 0.46 -2.12
N CYS A 75 6.75 -0.40 -2.40
CA CYS A 75 6.92 -1.86 -2.26
C CYS A 75 8.06 -2.39 -3.14
N ALA A 76 8.17 -1.91 -4.38
CA ALA A 76 9.20 -2.31 -5.31
C ALA A 76 10.61 -1.85 -4.87
N ILE A 77 10.76 -0.58 -4.45
CA ILE A 77 12.05 -0.09 -3.93
C ILE A 77 12.44 -0.87 -2.69
N LEU A 78 11.55 -1.01 -1.72
CA LEU A 78 11.85 -1.71 -0.46
C LEU A 78 12.28 -3.15 -0.70
N LYS A 79 11.71 -3.80 -1.72
CA LYS A 79 12.12 -5.14 -2.17
C LYS A 79 13.45 -5.15 -2.93
N ALA A 80 13.74 -4.10 -3.71
CA ALA A 80 14.98 -3.98 -4.49
C ALA A 80 16.16 -3.38 -3.71
N SER A 81 15.96 -2.99 -2.45
CA SER A 81 16.97 -2.34 -1.60
C SER A 81 18.04 -3.31 -1.06
N PHE A 82 18.09 -4.55 -1.56
CA PHE A 82 19.02 -5.61 -1.17
C PHE A 82 19.56 -6.36 -2.39
#